data_AF-A0AA43JPA3-F1
#
_entry.id   AF-A0AA43JPA3-F1
#
_cell.length_a   1.000
_cell.length_b   1.000
_cell.length_c   1.000
_cell.angle_alpha   90.00
_cell.angle_beta   90.00
_cell.angle_gamma   90.00
#
_symmetry.space_group_name_H-M   'P 1'
#
loop_
_entity.id
_entity.type
_entity.pdbx_description
1 polymer ?
#
loop_
_entity_poly.entity_id
_entity_poly.type
_entity_poly.pdbx_seq_one_letter_code
_entity_poly.pdbx_strand_id
1 'polypeptide(L)'
;MSVKIRSSFNRSFAKAFSWRLVATFTTVVIAYLATGKIHVALEIGFFEFFFKIGVYMLHEKVWNSIPYGLNVEKQALDLTAMESSQPSSSIASGLVLAPLVAEERLAK
;
A
#
# COMPACT_ATOMS: atom_id res chain seq x y z
N MET A 1 -13.24 -26.32 3.48
CA MET A 1 -11.80 -26.45 3.80
C MET A 1 -11.21 -25.05 3.75
N SER A 2 -11.02 -24.39 4.90
CA SER A 2 -10.63 -22.97 4.96
C SER A 2 -9.13 -22.83 4.74
N VAL A 3 -8.72 -22.27 3.61
CA VAL A 3 -7.31 -22.02 3.29
C VAL A 3 -6.83 -20.84 4.13
N LYS A 4 -6.11 -21.16 5.20
CA LYS A 4 -5.49 -20.19 6.09
C LYS A 4 -4.26 -19.59 5.40
N ILE A 5 -4.43 -18.49 4.65
CA ILE A 5 -3.29 -17.71 4.12
C ILE A 5 -2.66 -16.95 5.29
N ARG A 6 -1.78 -17.62 6.04
CA ARG A 6 -0.86 -16.93 6.96
C ARG A 6 0.29 -16.41 6.10
N SER A 7 0.21 -15.17 5.63
CA SER A 7 1.33 -14.52 4.96
C SER A 7 2.46 -14.34 5.98
N SER A 8 3.38 -15.30 6.05
CA SER A 8 4.57 -15.19 6.88
C SER A 8 5.43 -14.07 6.33
N PHE A 9 5.30 -12.88 6.90
CA PHE A 9 6.11 -11.69 6.60
C PHE A 9 7.61 -12.03 6.52
N ASN A 10 8.06 -12.93 7.39
CA ASN A 10 9.43 -13.44 7.46
C ASN A 10 9.89 -14.21 6.20
N ARG A 11 8.99 -14.93 5.51
CA ARG A 11 9.33 -15.66 4.27
C ARG A 11 9.49 -14.71 3.09
N SER A 12 8.64 -13.68 2.99
CA SER A 12 8.74 -12.66 1.95
C SER A 12 9.98 -11.80 2.13
N PHE A 13 10.33 -11.45 3.38
CA PHE A 13 11.55 -10.71 3.69
C PHE A 13 12.81 -11.52 3.35
N ALA A 14 12.87 -12.80 3.76
CA ALA A 14 13.99 -13.68 3.41
C ALA A 14 14.15 -13.84 1.89
N LYS A 15 13.05 -13.93 1.16
CA LYS A 15 13.06 -14.00 -0.31
C LYS A 15 13.57 -12.71 -0.95
N ALA A 16 13.12 -11.55 -0.48
CA ALA A 16 13.59 -10.25 -0.96
C ALA A 16 15.08 -10.03 -0.67
N PHE A 17 15.54 -10.45 0.51
CA PHE A 17 16.95 -10.36 0.89
C PHE A 17 17.83 -11.31 0.07
N SER A 18 17.38 -12.56 -0.13
CA SER A 18 18.08 -13.53 -0.99
C SER A 18 18.21 -13.00 -2.42
N TRP A 19 17.14 -12.39 -2.96
CA TRP A 19 17.19 -11.75 -4.28
C TRP A 19 18.19 -10.59 -4.34
N ARG A 20 18.28 -9.77 -3.27
CA ARG A 20 19.27 -8.68 -3.19
C ARG A 20 20.70 -9.22 -3.23
N LEU A 21 21.01 -10.28 -2.49
CA LEU A 21 22.34 -10.88 -2.50
C LEU A 21 22.72 -11.44 -3.88
N VAL A 22 21.78 -12.13 -4.54
CA VAL A 22 22.02 -12.66 -5.90
C VAL A 22 22.25 -11.54 -6.91
N ALA A 23 21.46 -10.45 -6.84
CA ALA A 23 21.61 -9.31 -7.72
C ALA A 23 22.99 -8.63 -7.56
N THR A 24 23.41 -8.32 -6.32
CA THR A 24 24.71 -7.68 -6.08
C THR A 24 25.87 -8.58 -6.52
N PHE A 25 25.76 -9.89 -6.24
CA PHE A 25 26.79 -10.86 -6.65
C PHE A 25 26.91 -10.96 -8.17
N THR A 26 25.77 -10.95 -8.88
CA THR A 26 25.75 -10.98 -10.35
C THR A 26 26.46 -9.76 -10.93
N THR A 27 26.21 -8.56 -10.39
CA THR A 27 26.90 -7.33 -10.81
C THR A 27 28.42 -7.43 -10.61
N VAL A 28 28.87 -7.89 -9.44
CA VAL A 28 30.30 -8.06 -9.14
C VAL A 28 30.94 -9.08 -10.10
N VAL A 29 30.26 -10.20 -10.37
CA VAL A 29 30.76 -11.22 -11.31
C VAL A 29 30.86 -10.66 -12.72
N ILE A 30 29.83 -9.95 -13.20
CA ILE A 30 29.84 -9.33 -14.53
C ILE A 30 30.98 -8.30 -14.64
N ALA A 31 31.14 -7.44 -13.63
CA ALA A 31 32.19 -6.44 -13.59
C ALA A 31 33.59 -7.07 -13.54
N TYR A 32 33.74 -8.18 -12.80
CA TYR A 32 34.99 -8.95 -12.76
C TYR A 32 35.30 -9.59 -14.10
N LEU A 33 34.32 -10.21 -14.77
CA LEU A 33 34.50 -10.80 -16.10
C LEU A 33 34.85 -9.74 -17.15
N ALA A 34 34.28 -8.54 -17.05
CA ALA A 34 34.57 -7.44 -17.97
C ALA A 34 35.98 -6.83 -17.76
N THR A 35 36.42 -6.70 -16.50
CA THR A 35 37.63 -5.94 -16.15
C THR A 35 38.84 -6.83 -15.82
N GLY A 36 38.62 -8.09 -15.45
CA GLY A 36 39.64 -9.01 -14.95
C GLY A 36 40.22 -8.67 -13.57
N LYS A 37 39.78 -7.56 -12.95
CA LYS A 37 40.33 -7.02 -11.69
C LYS A 37 39.27 -7.04 -10.59
N ILE A 38 39.54 -7.75 -9.50
CA ILE A 38 38.58 -7.91 -8.40
C ILE A 38 38.32 -6.61 -7.63
N HIS A 39 39.33 -5.76 -7.47
CA HIS A 39 39.16 -4.45 -6.80
C HIS A 39 38.13 -3.57 -7.51
N VAL A 40 38.23 -3.46 -8.83
CA VAL A 40 37.30 -2.65 -9.64
C VAL A 40 35.90 -3.25 -9.64
N ALA A 41 35.79 -4.58 -9.67
CA ALA A 41 34.51 -5.27 -9.63
C ALA A 41 33.74 -5.04 -8.31
N LEU A 42 34.47 -5.04 -7.18
CA LEU A 42 33.89 -4.75 -5.87
C LEU A 42 33.47 -3.28 -5.74
N GLU A 43 34.28 -2.35 -6.25
CA GLU A 43 33.90 -0.93 -6.30
C GLU A 43 32.61 -0.73 -7.09
N ILE A 44 32.51 -1.32 -8.29
CA ILE A 44 31.30 -1.24 -9.12
C ILE A 44 30.08 -1.82 -8.40
N GLY A 45 30.21 -3.00 -7.79
CA GLY A 45 29.12 -3.63 -7.04
C GLY A 45 28.67 -2.78 -5.84
N PHE A 46 29.62 -2.15 -5.15
CA PHE A 46 29.33 -1.23 -4.05
C PHE A 46 28.60 0.02 -4.54
N PHE A 47 29.12 0.68 -5.58
CA PHE A 47 28.48 1.85 -6.17
C PHE A 47 27.08 1.53 -6.70
N GLU A 48 26.86 0.39 -7.37
CA GLU A 48 25.55 -0.02 -7.87
C GLU A 48 24.52 -0.12 -6.75
N PHE A 49 24.90 -0.70 -5.61
CA PHE A 49 24.01 -0.80 -4.44
C PHE A 49 23.57 0.59 -3.94
N PHE A 50 24.50 1.53 -3.78
CA PHE A 50 24.19 2.90 -3.35
C PHE A 50 23.42 3.69 -4.39
N PHE A 51 23.80 3.56 -5.66
CA PHE A 51 23.16 4.26 -6.77
C PHE A 51 21.70 3.84 -6.91
N LYS A 52 21.39 2.55 -6.72
CA LYS A 52 20.02 2.04 -6.77
C LYS A 52 19.12 2.64 -5.69
N ILE A 53 19.66 2.91 -4.50
CA ILE A 53 18.94 3.61 -3.43
C ILE A 53 18.66 5.06 -3.84
N GLY A 54 19.68 5.77 -4.33
CA GLY A 54 19.53 7.15 -4.79
C GLY A 54 18.53 7.29 -5.94
N VAL A 55 18.65 6.43 -6.95
CA VAL A 55 17.72 6.37 -8.09
C VAL A 55 16.31 6.01 -7.64
N TYR A 56 16.14 5.06 -6.72
CA TYR A 56 14.81 4.72 -6.19
C TYR A 56 14.15 5.92 -5.52
N MET A 57 14.88 6.65 -4.66
CA MET A 57 14.33 7.83 -3.99
C MET A 57 14.00 8.96 -4.96
N LEU A 58 14.87 9.21 -5.94
CA LEU A 58 14.59 10.18 -7.00
C LEU A 58 13.38 9.74 -7.84
N HIS A 59 13.30 8.47 -8.20
CA HIS A 59 12.19 7.90 -8.96
C HIS A 59 10.87 8.02 -8.20
N GLU A 60 10.83 7.69 -6.91
CA GLU A 60 9.64 7.87 -6.08
C GLU A 60 9.22 9.35 -5.99
N LYS A 61 10.19 10.26 -5.85
CA LYS A 61 9.93 11.69 -5.77
C LYS A 61 9.43 12.29 -7.09
N VAL A 62 10.00 11.83 -8.22
CA VAL A 62 9.53 12.18 -9.57
C VAL A 62 8.14 11.59 -9.81
N TRP A 63 7.91 10.34 -9.42
CA TRP A 63 6.62 9.68 -9.58
C TRP A 63 5.50 10.35 -8.76
N ASN A 64 5.77 10.70 -7.51
CA ASN A 64 4.83 11.47 -6.68
C ASN A 64 4.60 12.90 -7.18
N SER A 65 5.55 13.47 -7.96
CA SER A 65 5.35 14.78 -8.58
C SER A 65 4.47 14.71 -9.84
N ILE A 66 4.25 13.52 -10.39
CA ILE A 66 3.34 13.31 -11.51
C ILE A 66 1.95 13.04 -10.92
N PRO A 67 0.96 13.93 -11.08
CA PRO A 67 -0.42 13.66 -10.68
C PRO A 67 -0.99 12.58 -11.60
N TYR A 68 -0.74 11.32 -11.27
CA TYR A 68 -1.27 10.18 -12.00
C TYR A 68 -2.52 9.65 -11.30
N GLY A 69 -3.70 9.97 -11.85
CA GLY A 69 -4.90 9.14 -11.64
C GLY A 69 -5.65 9.29 -10.32
N LEU A 70 -5.59 10.42 -9.61
CA LEU A 70 -6.65 10.74 -8.65
C LEU A 70 -7.89 11.21 -9.41
N ASN A 71 -8.69 10.23 -9.89
CA ASN A 71 -10.10 10.48 -10.21
C ASN A 71 -10.86 10.67 -8.90
N VAL A 72 -10.59 11.76 -8.19
CA VAL A 72 -11.36 12.20 -7.01
C VAL A 72 -12.85 12.24 -7.36
N GLU A 73 -13.15 12.57 -8.62
CA GLU A 73 -14.50 12.55 -9.19
C GLU A 73 -15.18 11.18 -9.10
N LYS A 74 -14.48 10.07 -9.37
CA LYS A 74 -15.09 8.73 -9.27
C LYS A 74 -15.32 8.29 -7.82
N GLN A 75 -14.41 8.64 -6.91
CA GLN A 75 -14.59 8.35 -5.48
C GLN A 75 -15.69 9.20 -4.85
N ALA A 76 -15.80 10.47 -5.24
CA ALA A 76 -16.90 11.35 -4.80
C ALA A 76 -18.26 10.93 -5.38
N LEU A 77 -18.29 10.50 -6.64
CA LEU A 77 -19.48 9.92 -7.28
C LEU A 77 -19.87 8.58 -6.63
N ASP A 78 -18.92 7.74 -6.25
CA ASP A 78 -19.17 6.48 -5.55
C ASP A 78 -19.63 6.71 -4.10
N LEU A 79 -19.07 7.71 -3.39
CA LEU A 79 -19.55 8.11 -2.07
C LEU A 79 -20.95 8.73 -2.11
N THR A 80 -21.26 9.49 -3.16
CA THR A 80 -22.60 10.06 -3.39
C THR A 80 -23.59 8.98 -3.82
N ALA A 81 -23.14 7.98 -4.58
CA ALA A 81 -23.93 6.80 -4.92
C ALA A 81 -24.17 5.91 -3.69
N MET A 82 -23.18 5.75 -2.81
CA MET A 82 -23.28 5.06 -1.53
C MET A 82 -24.26 5.79 -0.59
N GLU A 83 -24.19 7.12 -0.48
CA GLU A 83 -25.12 7.96 0.29
C GLU A 83 -26.56 7.85 -0.25
N SER A 84 -26.75 7.81 -1.57
CA SER A 84 -28.08 7.60 -2.17
C SER A 84 -28.64 6.18 -1.96
N SER A 85 -27.79 5.21 -1.63
CA SER A 85 -28.16 3.81 -1.39
C SER A 85 -28.33 3.45 0.08
N GLN A 86 -27.85 4.29 1.01
CA GLN A 86 -28.19 4.18 2.43
C GLN A 86 -29.59 4.76 2.63
N PRO A 87 -30.61 3.96 2.98
CA PRO A 87 -31.90 4.52 3.33
C PRO A 87 -31.70 5.43 4.54
N SER A 88 -32.38 6.57 4.50
CA SER A 88 -32.56 7.56 5.56
C SER A 88 -33.19 6.95 6.83
N SER A 89 -32.50 6.02 7.48
CA SER A 89 -32.99 5.30 8.65
C SER A 89 -32.02 5.33 9.83
N SER A 90 -30.88 6.05 9.75
CA SER A 90 -29.98 6.20 10.91
C SER A 90 -30.02 7.57 11.60
N ILE A 91 -30.63 8.60 11.01
CA ILE A 91 -30.98 9.85 11.73
C ILE A 91 -32.46 9.84 12.19
N ALA A 92 -33.26 8.89 11.71
CA ALA A 92 -34.66 8.73 12.09
C ALA A 92 -34.92 7.88 13.35
N SER A 93 -33.88 7.34 14.00
CA SER A 93 -34.04 6.53 15.22
C SER A 93 -34.02 7.34 16.53
N GLY A 94 -33.71 8.64 16.48
CA GLY A 94 -33.66 9.51 17.67
C GLY A 94 -34.79 10.53 17.80
N LEU A 95 -35.65 10.70 16.78
CA LEU A 95 -36.59 11.84 16.71
C LEU A 95 -38.06 11.46 16.40
N VAL A 96 -38.46 10.19 16.58
CA VAL A 96 -39.82 9.72 16.21
C VAL A 96 -40.60 9.06 17.37
N LEU A 97 -40.03 8.93 18.58
CA LEU A 97 -40.71 8.24 19.70
C LEU A 97 -41.35 9.16 20.78
N ALA A 98 -41.48 10.46 20.53
CA ALA A 98 -41.94 11.41 21.55
C ALA A 98 -43.46 11.45 21.88
N PRO A 99 -44.44 10.90 21.11
CA PRO A 99 -45.83 10.93 21.57
C PRO A 99 -46.39 9.62 22.12
N LEU A 100 -45.68 8.47 22.08
CA LEU A 100 -46.31 7.19 22.48
C LEU A 100 -46.08 6.75 23.93
N VAL A 101 -45.30 7.49 24.72
CA VAL A 101 -45.11 7.20 26.16
C VAL A 101 -46.01 8.08 27.06
N ALA A 102 -46.68 9.10 26.50
CA ALA A 102 -47.59 9.97 27.25
C ALA A 102 -48.97 9.32 27.52
N GLU A 103 -49.38 8.34 26.71
CA GLU A 103 -50.71 7.69 26.79
C GLU A 103 -50.76 6.50 27.76
N GLU A 104 -49.67 6.14 28.46
CA GLU A 104 -49.69 5.06 29.47
C GLU A 104 -49.78 5.56 30.93
N ARG A 105 -49.91 6.88 31.13
CA ARG A 105 -50.02 7.50 32.47
C ARG A 105 -51.39 8.10 32.79
N LEU A 106 -52.38 7.99 31.89
CA LEU A 106 -53.74 8.52 32.08
C LEU A 106 -54.83 7.44 32.05
N ALA A 107 -54.47 6.15 32.12
CA ALA A 107 -55.40 5.04 32.24
C ALA A 107 -54.91 3.98 33.23
N LYS A 108 -54.73 4.36 34.50
CA LYS A 108 -54.95 3.51 35.68
C LYS A 108 -54.88 4.32 36.97
#